data_AF-B7P392-F1
#
_entry.id   AF-B7P392-F1
#
_cell.length_a   1.000
_cell.length_b   1.000
_cell.length_c   1.000
_cell.angle_alpha   90.00
_cell.angle_beta   90.00
_cell.angle_gamma   90.00
#
_symmetry.space_group_name_H-M   'P 1'
#
loop_
_entity.id
_entity.type
_entity.pdbx_description
1 polymer ?
#
loop_
_entity_poly.entity_id
_entity_poly.type
_entity_poly.pdbx_seq_one_letter_code
_entity_poly.pdbx_strand_id
1 'polypeptide(L)'
;MMLKRFTLPGHSAPVDEIRLDESGLRALTRNAEGVDRSVRVWDLMKGECLAVFTPDLAVTCCELSLDGRAVAMGLERHSRLFCHLLTDAGDEPPEAVYGNAALCGQRFDLAPEA
;
A
#
# COMPACT_ATOMS: atom_id res chain seq x y z
N MET A 1 29.66 -9.62 10.36
CA MET A 1 28.55 -8.65 10.27
C MET A 1 27.36 -9.38 9.68
N MET A 2 26.25 -9.51 10.41
CA MET A 2 25.10 -10.31 9.97
C MET A 2 24.10 -9.37 9.29
N LEU A 3 23.91 -9.52 7.99
CA LEU A 3 22.87 -8.79 7.27
C LEU A 3 21.51 -9.25 7.77
N LYS A 4 20.66 -8.29 8.16
CA LYS A 4 19.28 -8.56 8.54
C LYS A 4 18.54 -9.02 7.29
N ARG A 5 17.96 -10.22 7.33
CA ARG A 5 17.22 -10.82 6.22
C ARG A 5 15.73 -10.80 6.58
N PHE A 6 14.93 -10.19 5.73
CA PHE A 6 13.48 -10.22 5.85
C PHE A 6 12.88 -11.17 4.82
N THR A 7 11.83 -11.88 5.23
CA THR A 7 10.88 -12.52 4.33
C THR A 7 9.59 -11.72 4.44
N LEU A 8 9.09 -11.17 3.34
CA LEU A 8 7.94 -10.27 3.32
C LEU A 8 6.70 -11.02 2.81
N PRO A 9 5.85 -11.57 3.70
CA PRO A 9 4.68 -12.35 3.29
C PRO A 9 3.52 -11.46 2.87
N GLY A 10 2.68 -11.94 1.95
CA GLY A 10 1.37 -11.34 1.71
C GLY A 10 0.80 -11.56 0.31
N HIS A 11 1.66 -11.63 -0.72
CA HIS A 11 1.19 -11.93 -2.07
C HIS A 11 0.60 -13.34 -2.17
N SER A 12 -0.50 -13.50 -2.91
CA SER A 12 -1.20 -14.78 -3.12
C SER A 12 -0.80 -15.47 -4.42
N ALA A 13 0.05 -14.84 -5.23
CA ALA A 13 0.62 -15.35 -6.47
C ALA A 13 2.11 -14.96 -6.54
N PRO A 14 2.90 -15.51 -7.49
CA PRO A 14 4.30 -15.15 -7.66
C PRO A 14 4.49 -13.64 -7.86
N VAL A 15 5.45 -13.07 -7.14
CA VAL A 15 5.91 -11.70 -7.37
C VAL A 15 6.90 -11.74 -8.52
N ASP A 16 6.55 -11.09 -9.62
CA ASP A 16 7.37 -11.02 -10.84
C ASP A 16 7.90 -9.61 -11.11
N GLU A 17 7.40 -8.60 -10.40
CA GLU A 17 7.89 -7.22 -10.50
C GLU A 17 8.21 -6.59 -9.16
N ILE A 18 9.35 -5.89 -9.12
CA ILE A 18 9.85 -5.13 -7.98
C ILE A 18 10.34 -3.77 -8.49
N ARG A 19 10.00 -2.69 -7.77
CA ARG A 19 10.48 -1.32 -7.99
C ARG A 19 10.99 -0.74 -6.68
N LEU A 20 12.14 -0.10 -6.69
CA LEU A 20 12.74 0.52 -5.51
C LEU A 20 12.68 2.03 -5.63
N ASP A 21 12.61 2.70 -4.49
CA ASP A 21 12.90 4.13 -4.43
C ASP A 21 14.41 4.39 -4.58
N GLU A 22 14.82 5.66 -4.67
CA GLU A 22 16.24 6.01 -4.85
C GLU A 22 17.11 5.54 -3.69
N SER A 23 16.56 5.51 -2.47
CA SER A 23 17.27 5.06 -1.28
C SER A 23 17.40 3.54 -1.19
N GLY A 24 16.60 2.79 -1.96
CA GLY A 24 16.51 1.33 -1.86
C GLY A 24 15.90 0.84 -0.55
N LEU A 25 15.28 1.73 0.25
CA LEU A 25 14.68 1.40 1.54
C LEU A 25 13.19 1.11 1.42
N ARG A 26 12.53 1.60 0.35
CA ARG A 26 11.14 1.27 0.03
C ARG A 26 11.09 0.43 -1.24
N ALA A 27 10.17 -0.53 -1.25
CA ALA A 27 9.89 -1.33 -2.42
C ALA A 27 8.41 -1.33 -2.76
N LEU A 28 8.09 -1.31 -4.05
CA LEU A 28 6.80 -1.67 -4.59
C LEU A 28 6.91 -3.05 -5.22
N THR A 29 5.90 -3.91 -5.02
CA THR A 29 5.83 -5.25 -5.62
C THR A 29 4.44 -5.53 -6.19
N ARG A 30 4.39 -6.32 -7.27
CA ARG A 30 3.14 -6.81 -7.85
C ARG A 30 3.32 -8.14 -8.60
N ASN A 31 2.19 -8.68 -9.05
CA ASN A 31 2.11 -9.74 -10.06
C ASN A 31 1.56 -9.12 -11.36
N ALA A 32 2.34 -9.18 -12.44
CA ALA A 32 2.01 -8.53 -13.72
C ALA A 32 0.81 -9.18 -14.42
N GLU A 33 0.58 -10.48 -14.20
CA GLU A 33 -0.56 -11.22 -14.75
C GLU A 33 -1.89 -10.91 -14.03
N GLY A 34 -1.85 -10.20 -12.90
CA GLY A 34 -3.04 -9.84 -12.12
C GLY A 34 -3.72 -11.02 -11.43
N VAL A 35 -3.05 -12.18 -11.31
CA VAL A 35 -3.53 -13.33 -10.52
C VAL A 35 -3.64 -12.93 -9.05
N ASP A 36 -2.60 -12.25 -8.57
CA ASP A 36 -2.69 -11.40 -7.38
C ASP A 36 -2.84 -9.95 -7.84
N ARG A 37 -4.02 -9.38 -7.61
CA ARG A 37 -4.33 -7.99 -7.99
C ARG A 37 -3.74 -6.95 -7.03
N SER A 38 -3.06 -7.38 -5.97
CA SER A 38 -2.49 -6.45 -5.00
C SER A 38 -1.20 -5.82 -5.52
N VAL A 39 -1.08 -4.51 -5.32
CA VAL A 39 0.16 -3.75 -5.38
C VAL A 39 0.54 -3.41 -3.95
N ARG A 40 1.75 -3.78 -3.54
CA ARG A 40 2.19 -3.64 -2.14
C ARG A 40 3.40 -2.73 -2.05
N VAL A 41 3.46 -1.93 -0.99
CA VAL A 41 4.61 -1.10 -0.65
C VAL A 41 5.20 -1.55 0.68
N TRP A 42 6.53 -1.60 0.77
CA TRP A 42 7.26 -2.16 1.89
C TRP A 42 8.32 -1.20 2.44
N ASP A 43 8.55 -1.25 3.74
CA ASP A 43 9.75 -0.76 4.41
C ASP A 43 10.74 -1.93 4.51
N LEU A 44 11.82 -1.88 3.73
CA LEU A 44 12.82 -2.94 3.67
C LEU A 44 13.78 -2.95 4.86
N MET A 45 13.85 -1.87 5.64
CA MET A 45 14.67 -1.78 6.84
C MET A 45 14.00 -2.41 8.05
N LYS A 46 12.67 -2.29 8.12
CA LYS A 46 11.85 -2.87 9.19
C LYS A 46 11.27 -4.23 8.80
N GLY A 47 11.16 -4.50 7.50
CA GLY A 47 10.50 -5.70 6.98
C GLY A 47 8.98 -5.61 7.08
N GLU A 48 8.43 -4.41 6.97
CA GLU A 48 7.01 -4.12 7.21
C GLU A 48 6.29 -3.81 5.89
N CYS A 49 5.03 -4.23 5.79
CA CYS A 49 4.15 -3.79 4.71
C CYS A 49 3.57 -2.43 5.08
N LEU A 50 3.90 -1.40 4.31
CA LEU A 50 3.42 -0.03 4.54
C LEU A 50 2.03 0.18 3.94
N ALA A 51 1.77 -0.40 2.77
CA ALA A 51 0.50 -0.25 2.08
C ALA A 51 0.17 -1.46 1.19
N VAL A 52 -1.13 -1.71 1.04
CA VAL A 52 -1.68 -2.70 0.10
C VAL A 52 -2.80 -2.01 -0.68
N PHE A 53 -2.65 -1.94 -1.99
CA PHE A 53 -3.67 -1.46 -2.92
C PHE A 53 -4.24 -2.66 -3.67
N THR A 54 -5.56 -2.82 -3.71
CA THR A 54 -6.21 -3.90 -4.46
C THR A 54 -7.37 -3.32 -5.27
N PRO A 55 -7.09 -2.76 -6.45
CA PRO A 55 -8.12 -2.17 -7.30
C PRO A 55 -9.09 -3.23 -7.82
N ASP A 56 -10.31 -2.80 -8.16
CA ASP A 56 -11.33 -3.68 -8.75
C ASP A 56 -10.95 -4.17 -10.16
N LEU A 57 -10.07 -3.44 -10.85
CA LEU A 57 -9.59 -3.74 -12.19
C LEU A 57 -8.09 -4.07 -12.16
N ALA A 58 -7.62 -4.81 -13.17
CA ALA A 58 -6.22 -5.18 -13.26
C ALA A 58 -5.32 -3.95 -13.40
N VAL A 59 -4.20 -3.94 -12.66
CA VAL A 59 -3.16 -2.93 -12.76
C VAL A 59 -2.28 -3.25 -13.96
N THR A 60 -2.30 -2.40 -14.99
CA THR A 60 -1.51 -2.62 -16.22
C THR A 60 -0.06 -2.20 -16.03
N CYS A 61 0.17 -1.12 -15.29
CA CYS A 61 1.49 -0.66 -14.90
C CYS A 61 1.45 0.07 -13.56
N CYS A 62 2.55 0.04 -12.82
CA CYS A 62 2.73 0.85 -11.61
C CYS A 62 4.19 1.19 -11.37
N GLU A 63 4.43 2.35 -10.76
CA GLU A 63 5.77 2.80 -10.38
C GLU A 63 5.75 3.47 -9.00
N LEU A 64 6.85 3.28 -8.25
CA LEU A 64 7.14 3.99 -7.01
C LEU A 64 7.95 5.23 -7.35
N SER A 65 7.59 6.38 -6.77
CA SER A 65 8.38 7.61 -6.95
C SER A 65 9.78 7.44 -6.34
N LEU A 66 10.76 8.17 -6.88
CA LEU A 66 12.15 8.11 -6.41
C LEU A 66 12.30 8.51 -4.95
N ASP A 67 11.47 9.43 -4.46
CA ASP A 67 11.43 9.83 -3.06
C ASP A 67 10.65 8.86 -2.15
N GLY A 68 10.06 7.80 -2.73
CA GLY A 68 9.29 6.79 -2.02
C GLY A 68 7.97 7.29 -1.43
N ARG A 69 7.48 8.46 -1.85
CA ARG A 69 6.27 9.12 -1.29
C ARG A 69 5.02 8.99 -2.14
N ALA A 70 5.10 8.43 -3.34
CA ALA A 70 3.95 8.28 -4.21
C ALA A 70 4.02 7.00 -5.04
N VAL A 71 2.85 6.47 -5.38
CA VAL A 71 2.68 5.36 -6.31
C VAL A 71 1.78 5.81 -7.45
N ALA A 72 2.28 5.71 -8.69
CA ALA A 72 1.49 5.95 -9.89
C ALA A 72 1.05 4.61 -10.50
N MET A 73 -0.20 4.49 -10.92
CA MET A 73 -0.76 3.25 -11.47
C MET A 73 -1.69 3.51 -12.65
N GLY A 74 -1.60 2.63 -13.66
CA GLY A 74 -2.59 2.48 -14.72
C GLY A 74 -3.50 1.29 -14.44
N LEU A 75 -4.79 1.44 -14.70
CA LEU A 75 -5.77 0.36 -14.58
C LEU A 75 -6.33 0.01 -15.96
N GLU A 76 -6.65 -1.26 -16.16
CA GLU A 76 -7.38 -1.68 -17.34
C GLU A 76 -8.67 -0.88 -17.51
N ARG A 77 -9.04 -0.61 -18.78
CA ARG A 77 -10.28 0.08 -19.15
C ARG A 77 -10.42 1.51 -18.61
N HIS A 78 -9.36 2.08 -18.07
CA HIS A 78 -9.27 3.49 -17.70
C HIS A 78 -8.25 4.24 -18.57
N SER A 79 -8.59 5.46 -18.96
CA SER A 79 -7.67 6.40 -19.62
C SER A 79 -6.92 7.32 -18.64
N ARG A 80 -7.20 7.19 -17.34
CA ARG A 80 -6.63 8.02 -16.27
C ARG A 80 -5.52 7.26 -15.54
N LEU A 81 -4.50 8.00 -15.13
CA LEU A 81 -3.52 7.55 -14.15
C LEU A 81 -4.06 7.79 -12.74
N PHE A 82 -3.82 6.84 -11.86
CA PHE A 82 -4.11 6.93 -10.43
C PHE A 82 -2.81 7.19 -9.69
N CYS A 83 -2.80 8.17 -8.79
CA CYS A 83 -1.64 8.50 -7.97
C CYS A 83 -2.05 8.44 -6.49
N HIS A 84 -1.36 7.60 -5.71
CA HIS A 84 -1.55 7.51 -4.27
C HIS A 84 -0.33 8.07 -3.56
N LEU A 85 -0.55 9.02 -2.66
CA LEU A 85 0.49 9.54 -1.78
C LEU A 85 0.64 8.60 -0.58
N LEU A 86 1.89 8.24 -0.28
CA LEU A 86 2.28 7.47 0.88
C LEU A 86 2.61 8.47 1.99
N THR A 87 1.64 8.77 2.84
CA THR A 87 1.87 9.56 4.04
C THR A 87 2.34 8.63 5.16
N ASP A 88 3.38 9.06 5.90
CA ASP A 88 3.68 8.41 7.17
C ASP A 88 2.50 8.66 8.11
N ALA A 89 2.03 7.63 8.82
CA ALA A 89 0.87 7.70 9.72
C ALA A 89 1.05 8.86 10.72
N GLY A 90 0.43 10.00 10.41
CA GLY A 90 0.72 11.30 11.00
C GLY A 90 0.12 12.45 10.19
N ASP A 91 0.00 12.28 8.87
CA ASP A 91 -0.87 13.11 8.01
C ASP A 91 -2.19 12.38 7.77
N GLU A 92 -3.28 13.00 8.19
CA GLU A 92 -4.65 12.46 8.21
C GLU A 92 -5.08 11.95 6.80
N PRO A 93 -5.56 10.69 6.68
CA PRO A 93 -6.03 10.17 5.39
C PRO A 93 -7.36 10.86 4.99
N PRO A 94 -7.56 11.21 3.70
CA PRO A 94 -8.83 11.79 3.27
C PRO A 94 -9.95 10.73 3.30
N GLU A 95 -11.08 11.16 3.86
CA GLU A 95 -12.41 10.52 4.03
C GLU A 95 -12.75 9.35 3.09
N ALA A 96 -12.19 8.17 3.34
CA ALA A 96 -12.82 6.92 2.97
C ALA A 96 -13.02 6.11 4.24
N VAL A 97 -14.20 6.29 4.85
CA VAL A 97 -14.61 5.53 6.04
C VAL A 97 -14.79 4.06 5.62
N TYR A 98 -13.83 3.22 6.00
CA TYR A 98 -14.00 1.78 5.97
C TYR A 98 -14.54 1.34 7.34
N GLY A 99 -15.79 0.87 7.39
CA GLY A 99 -16.48 0.48 8.64
C GLY A 99 -18.00 0.70 8.59
N ASN A 100 -18.72 0.37 9.68
CA ASN A 100 -20.16 0.64 9.77
C ASN A 100 -20.41 2.17 9.86
N ALA A 101 -20.97 2.74 8.80
CA ALA A 101 -21.21 4.18 8.66
C ALA A 101 -22.02 4.79 9.83
N ALA A 102 -22.83 4.00 10.53
CA ALA A 102 -23.62 4.45 11.67
C ALA A 102 -22.77 4.93 12.86
N LEU A 103 -21.50 4.54 12.94
CA LEU A 103 -20.59 4.89 14.04
C LEU A 103 -19.61 6.01 13.65
N CYS A 104 -19.66 6.50 12.41
CA CYS A 104 -18.78 7.55 11.94
C CYS A 104 -19.10 8.88 12.63
N GLY A 105 -18.10 9.49 13.27
CA GLY A 105 -18.25 10.76 14.00
C GLY A 105 -18.93 10.66 15.36
N GLN A 106 -19.28 9.45 15.83
CA GLN A 106 -19.84 9.29 17.17
C GLN A 106 -18.74 9.31 18.24
N ARG A 107 -19.02 9.96 19.38
CA ARG A 107 -18.15 9.97 20.56
C ARG A 107 -18.71 9.00 21.58
N PHE A 108 -17.88 8.06 22.01
CA PHE A 108 -18.24 7.07 23.03
C PHE A 108 -17.52 7.43 24.32
N ASP A 109 -18.27 7.51 25.42
CA ASP A 109 -17.72 7.69 26.75
C ASP A 109 -17.20 6.33 27.24
N LEU A 110 -15.89 6.28 27.50
CA LEU A 110 -15.18 5.07 27.93
C LEU A 110 -14.85 5.11 29.42
N ALA A 111 -15.49 6.01 30.19
CA ALA A 111 -15.39 5.94 31.63
C ALA A 111 -15.84 4.54 32.11
N PRO A 112 -15.05 3.89 32.99
CA PRO A 112 -15.48 2.61 33.55
C PRO A 112 -16.78 2.83 34.31
N GLU A 113 -17.75 1.93 34.11
CA GLU A 113 -18.98 1.91 34.90
C GLU A 113 -18.63 1.83 36.39
N ALA A 114 -19.21 2.73 37.18
CA ALA A 114 -18.98 2.84 38.62
C ALA A 114 -19.57 1.66 39.40
#